data_AF-W1J689-F1
#
_entry.id   AF-W1J689-F1
#
_cell.length_a   1.000
_cell.length_b   1.000
_cell.length_c   1.000
_cell.angle_alpha   90.00
_cell.angle_beta   90.00
_cell.angle_gamma   90.00
#
_symmetry.space_group_name_H-M   'P 1'
#
loop_
_entity.id
_entity.type
_entity.pdbx_description
1 polymer ?
#
loop_
_entity_poly.entity_id
_entity_poly.type
_entity_poly.pdbx_seq_one_letter_code
_entity_poly.pdbx_strand_id
1 'polypeptide(L)'
;MKGNSALTYRTYKWNEQVYRNRTYTYPETKKLFNLSHMAPKTIKVRYEYSDTFKNKIKGELYVRVIFSHHCYTKTMQNTDEKTVLVTEYENGVIKEQRIFDETRYKYTFMLLDVITNISYKICRESRLKGKVIRLEEKDRSNPQKGIYIIMKLKAKDESLFLYVETAHYRNN
;
A
#
# COMPACT_ATOMS: atom_id res chain seq x y z
N MET A 1 31.09 -14.17 12.19
CA MET A 1 31.18 -12.85 11.53
C MET A 1 29.78 -12.28 11.37
N LYS A 2 29.41 -11.27 12.15
CA LYS A 2 28.14 -10.54 11.98
C LYS A 2 28.34 -9.58 10.80
N GLY A 3 27.73 -9.88 9.65
CA GLY A 3 27.73 -8.98 8.52
C GLY A 3 27.06 -7.68 8.91
N ASN A 4 27.78 -6.56 8.76
CA ASN A 4 27.21 -5.22 8.81
C ASN A 4 26.15 -5.14 7.71
N SER A 5 24.88 -5.30 8.06
CA SER A 5 23.79 -4.98 7.13
C SER A 5 23.86 -3.48 6.90
N ALA A 6 24.38 -3.07 5.74
CA ALA A 6 24.36 -1.67 5.34
C ALA A 6 22.91 -1.17 5.43
N LEU A 7 22.69 -0.09 6.20
CA LEU A 7 21.38 0.53 6.34
C LEU A 7 20.94 1.04 4.97
N THR A 8 20.03 0.32 4.32
CA THR A 8 19.44 0.76 3.06
C THR A 8 18.44 1.87 3.33
N TYR A 9 18.69 3.07 2.81
CA TYR A 9 17.79 4.21 2.94
C TYR A 9 16.93 4.35 1.67
N ARG A 10 15.61 4.29 1.83
CA ARG A 10 14.65 4.44 0.72
C ARG A 10 13.87 5.74 0.88
N THR A 11 13.86 6.55 -0.17
CA THR A 11 13.08 7.80 -0.25
C THR A 11 12.40 7.92 -1.60
N TYR A 12 11.53 8.92 -1.73
CA TYR A 12 10.90 9.25 -2.99
C TYR A 12 10.68 10.76 -3.10
N LYS A 13 10.53 11.24 -4.34
CA LYS A 13 10.14 12.62 -4.65
C LYS A 13 8.95 12.61 -5.60
N TRP A 14 8.00 13.50 -5.32
CA TRP A 14 6.87 13.78 -6.21
C TRP A 14 7.31 14.69 -7.35
N ASN A 15 6.75 14.49 -8.54
CA ASN A 15 6.85 15.47 -9.60
C ASN A 15 5.82 16.57 -9.36
N GLU A 16 6.28 17.72 -8.86
CA GLU A 16 5.44 18.87 -8.50
C GLU A 16 4.75 19.52 -9.69
N GLN A 17 5.23 19.31 -10.93
CA GLN A 17 4.60 19.84 -12.14
C GLN A 17 3.24 19.18 -12.42
N VAL A 18 3.07 17.94 -11.96
CA VAL A 18 1.88 17.12 -12.25
C VAL A 18 1.14 16.71 -10.99
N TYR A 19 1.70 16.96 -9.81
CA TYR A 19 1.12 16.57 -8.53
C TYR A 19 1.23 17.67 -7.49
N ARG A 20 0.07 18.11 -6.98
CA ARG A 20 -0.02 19.11 -5.92
C ARG A 20 -1.22 18.82 -5.03
N ASN A 21 -1.07 18.96 -3.72
CA ASN A 21 -2.17 18.81 -2.74
C ASN A 21 -3.00 17.53 -2.94
N ARG A 22 -2.33 16.38 -3.14
CA ARG A 22 -2.99 15.08 -3.42
C ARG A 22 -3.86 15.07 -4.67
N THR A 23 -3.61 15.96 -5.62
CA THR A 23 -4.27 15.93 -6.93
C THR A 23 -3.21 15.71 -7.98
N TYR A 24 -3.40 14.67 -8.79
CA TYR A 24 -2.62 14.44 -10.00
C TYR A 24 -3.32 15.06 -11.19
N THR A 25 -2.58 15.82 -12.00
CA THR A 25 -3.02 16.41 -13.26
C THR A 25 -2.32 15.67 -14.38
N TYR A 26 -3.10 14.96 -15.20
CA TYR A 26 -2.60 14.25 -16.36
C TYR A 26 -2.08 15.27 -17.39
N PRO A 27 -0.78 15.29 -17.75
CA PRO A 27 -0.19 16.39 -18.53
C PRO A 27 -0.79 16.58 -19.93
N GLU A 28 -1.10 15.46 -20.58
CA GLU A 28 -1.52 15.40 -21.98
C GLU A 28 -3.00 15.77 -22.13
N THR A 29 -3.86 15.31 -21.21
CA THR A 29 -5.33 15.50 -21.28
C THR A 29 -5.86 16.57 -20.33
N LYS A 30 -5.03 17.05 -19.39
CA LYS A 30 -5.43 17.91 -18.25
C LYS A 30 -6.46 17.29 -17.31
N LYS A 31 -6.74 15.99 -17.44
CA LYS A 31 -7.64 15.27 -16.55
C LYS A 31 -7.11 15.26 -15.12
N LEU A 32 -7.98 15.54 -14.16
CA LEU A 32 -7.65 15.61 -12.74
C LEU A 32 -8.03 14.32 -11.99
N PHE A 33 -7.16 13.88 -11.09
CA PHE A 33 -7.37 12.71 -10.25
C PHE A 33 -7.10 13.09 -8.78
N ASN A 34 -8.15 13.04 -7.97
CA ASN A 34 -8.09 13.40 -6.55
C ASN A 34 -7.73 12.17 -5.70
N LEU A 35 -6.65 12.27 -4.92
CA LEU A 35 -6.12 11.23 -4.02
C LEU A 35 -6.34 11.58 -2.54
N SER A 36 -7.24 12.52 -2.23
CA SER A 36 -7.54 12.94 -0.85
C SER A 36 -8.13 11.81 -0.01
N HIS A 37 -8.89 10.88 -0.62
CA HIS A 37 -9.39 9.69 0.08
C HIS A 37 -8.26 8.76 0.55
N MET A 38 -7.07 8.88 -0.03
CA MET A 38 -5.84 8.15 0.33
C MET A 38 -4.98 8.90 1.37
N ALA A 39 -5.48 10.01 1.92
CA ALA A 39 -4.81 10.67 3.04
C ALA A 39 -4.69 9.74 4.26
N PRO A 40 -3.60 9.84 5.04
CA PRO A 40 -3.47 9.09 6.27
C PRO A 40 -4.67 9.33 7.18
N LYS A 41 -5.21 8.24 7.73
CA LYS A 41 -6.39 8.30 8.61
C LYS A 41 -6.25 7.28 9.71
N THR A 42 -6.82 7.58 10.87
CA THR A 42 -6.88 6.64 11.99
C THR A 42 -8.15 5.81 11.87
N ILE A 43 -8.01 4.50 11.90
CA ILE A 43 -9.12 3.55 11.95
C ILE A 43 -9.09 2.78 13.26
N LYS A 44 -10.25 2.27 13.65
CA LYS A 44 -10.36 1.35 14.78
C LYS A 44 -10.32 -0.09 14.29
N VAL A 45 -9.35 -0.85 14.78
CA VAL A 45 -9.16 -2.27 14.46
C VAL A 45 -9.51 -3.10 15.70
N ARG A 46 -10.57 -3.89 15.59
CA ARG A 46 -10.90 -4.96 16.55
C ARG A 46 -10.08 -6.21 16.25
N TYR A 47 -9.66 -6.91 17.30
CA TYR A 47 -8.92 -8.16 17.21
C TYR A 47 -9.46 -9.21 18.20
N GLU A 48 -9.25 -10.49 17.87
CA GLU A 48 -9.49 -11.65 18.72
C GLU A 48 -8.27 -12.58 18.61
N TYR A 49 -7.74 -13.04 19.74
CA TYR A 49 -6.72 -14.10 19.79
C TYR A 49 -6.95 -15.02 20.98
N SER A 50 -6.45 -16.25 20.89
CA SER A 50 -6.42 -17.17 22.03
C SER A 50 -5.10 -17.04 22.76
N ASP A 51 -5.13 -16.84 24.07
CA ASP A 51 -3.92 -16.84 24.90
C ASP A 51 -3.35 -18.25 25.11
N THR A 52 -2.26 -18.34 25.89
CA THR A 52 -1.61 -19.62 26.23
C THR A 52 -2.52 -20.60 26.96
N PHE A 53 -3.61 -20.11 27.58
CA PHE A 53 -4.59 -20.90 28.31
C PHE A 53 -5.87 -21.16 27.50
N LYS A 54 -5.86 -20.84 26.19
CA LYS A 54 -7.01 -20.94 25.27
C LYS A 54 -8.18 -20.02 25.62
N ASN A 55 -7.96 -19.01 26.46
CA ASN A 55 -8.96 -17.97 26.68
C ASN A 55 -9.02 -17.07 25.45
N LYS A 56 -10.24 -16.75 25.02
CA LYS A 56 -10.46 -15.80 23.94
C LYS A 56 -10.31 -14.38 24.47
N ILE A 57 -9.27 -13.69 24.04
CA ILE A 57 -9.04 -12.28 24.32
C ILE A 57 -9.52 -11.46 23.14
N LYS A 58 -10.34 -10.45 23.41
CA LYS A 58 -10.83 -9.48 22.42
C LYS A 58 -10.37 -8.09 22.82
N GLY A 59 -10.10 -7.25 21.83
CA GLY A 59 -9.75 -5.86 22.09
C GLY A 59 -9.90 -4.99 20.85
N GLU A 60 -9.57 -3.72 21.01
CA GLU A 60 -9.54 -2.74 19.94
C GLU A 60 -8.30 -1.87 20.00
N LEU A 61 -7.82 -1.46 18.83
CA LEU A 61 -6.61 -0.66 18.63
C LEU A 61 -6.93 0.47 17.66
N TYR A 62 -6.38 1.66 17.91
CA TYR A 62 -6.39 2.74 16.93
C TYR A 62 -5.13 2.66 16.09
N VAL A 63 -5.30 2.56 14.78
CA VAL A 63 -4.19 2.37 13.84
C VAL A 63 -4.22 3.46 12.80
N ARG A 64 -3.10 4.17 12.64
CA ARG A 64 -2.93 5.18 11.58
C ARG A 64 -2.57 4.47 10.28
N VAL A 65 -3.50 4.48 9.34
CA VAL A 65 -3.32 3.91 8.01
C VAL A 65 -2.55 4.88 7.14
N ILE A 66 -1.54 4.38 6.43
CA ILE A 66 -0.76 5.13 5.45
C ILE A 66 -0.77 4.35 4.14
N PHE A 67 -1.27 4.97 3.08
CA PHE A 67 -1.25 4.39 1.75
C PHE A 67 0.00 4.80 1.00
N SER A 68 0.72 3.80 0.51
CA SER A 68 1.87 3.97 -0.36
C SER A 68 1.45 4.46 -1.74
N HIS A 69 2.30 5.26 -2.41
CA HIS A 69 2.06 5.70 -3.79
C HIS A 69 2.01 4.53 -4.78
N HIS A 70 2.56 3.37 -4.46
CA HIS A 70 2.43 2.14 -5.25
C HIS A 70 0.97 1.62 -5.35
N CYS A 71 0.04 2.15 -4.55
CA CYS A 71 -1.39 1.81 -4.64
C CYS A 71 -2.10 2.43 -5.85
N TYR A 72 -1.52 3.45 -6.48
CA TYR A 72 -2.10 4.16 -7.64
C TYR A 72 -1.05 4.48 -8.72
N THR A 73 0.14 3.91 -8.60
CA THR A 73 1.21 4.05 -9.59
C THR A 73 1.73 2.69 -10.03
N LYS A 74 2.24 2.63 -11.25
CA LYS A 74 3.02 1.49 -11.75
C LYS A 74 4.44 1.94 -12.08
N THR A 75 5.36 0.99 -12.13
CA THR A 75 6.71 1.19 -12.64
C THR A 75 6.65 1.68 -14.09
N MET A 76 7.41 2.70 -14.42
CA MET A 76 7.57 3.17 -15.79
C MET A 76 8.37 2.14 -16.59
N GLN A 77 7.82 1.72 -17.72
CA GLN A 77 8.53 0.90 -18.71
C GLN A 77 9.08 1.79 -19.81
N ASN A 78 10.07 1.30 -20.57
CA ASN A 78 10.67 2.07 -21.68
C ASN A 78 9.67 2.44 -22.78
N THR A 79 8.55 1.73 -22.86
CA THR A 79 7.46 1.97 -23.81
C THR A 79 6.38 2.90 -23.27
N ASP A 80 6.44 3.29 -22.00
CA ASP A 80 5.47 4.22 -21.43
C ASP A 80 5.87 5.65 -21.83
N GLU A 81 5.06 6.30 -22.66
CA GLU A 81 5.24 7.71 -23.05
C GLU A 81 4.72 8.71 -21.99
N LYS A 82 4.38 8.22 -20.79
CA LYS A 82 3.72 9.04 -19.75
C LYS A 82 4.74 9.76 -18.88
N THR A 83 4.33 10.94 -18.41
CA THR A 83 5.13 11.72 -17.46
C THR A 83 5.30 11.01 -16.11
N VAL A 84 6.54 10.98 -15.61
CA VAL A 84 6.89 10.46 -14.27
C VAL A 84 6.11 11.22 -13.18
N LEU A 85 5.47 10.47 -12.29
CA LEU A 85 4.77 11.00 -11.12
C LEU A 85 5.63 10.92 -9.85
N VAL A 86 6.34 9.81 -9.66
CA VAL A 86 7.21 9.58 -8.50
C VAL A 86 8.56 9.06 -8.94
N THR A 87 9.64 9.60 -8.38
CA THR A 87 10.97 9.02 -8.47
C THR A 87 11.37 8.45 -7.12
N GLU A 88 11.72 7.17 -7.07
CA GLU A 88 12.21 6.48 -5.89
C GLU A 88 13.73 6.39 -5.89
N TYR A 89 14.31 6.53 -4.70
CA TYR A 89 15.74 6.48 -4.48
C TYR A 89 16.08 5.41 -3.45
N GLU A 90 17.16 4.68 -3.71
CA GLU A 90 17.80 3.78 -2.77
C GLU A 90 19.24 4.26 -2.56
N ASN A 91 19.59 4.62 -1.33
CA ASN A 91 20.88 5.21 -0.97
C ASN A 91 21.26 6.44 -1.83
N GLY A 92 20.26 7.26 -2.17
CA GLY A 92 20.43 8.47 -2.99
C GLY A 92 20.46 8.24 -4.49
N VAL A 93 20.52 7.00 -4.96
CA VAL A 93 20.51 6.64 -6.39
C VAL A 93 19.09 6.35 -6.84
N ILE A 94 18.71 6.80 -8.04
CA ILE A 94 17.41 6.49 -8.64
C ILE A 94 17.27 4.97 -8.75
N LYS A 95 16.27 4.44 -8.05
CA LYS A 95 15.94 3.01 -8.06
C LYS A 95 14.83 2.71 -9.05
N GLU A 96 13.82 3.56 -9.10
CA GLU A 96 12.64 3.36 -9.93
C GLU A 96 11.97 4.70 -10.24
N GLN A 97 11.42 4.82 -11.44
CA GLN A 97 10.47 5.87 -11.79
C GLN A 97 9.08 5.26 -11.95
N ARG A 98 8.08 5.95 -11.45
CA ARG A 98 6.69 5.48 -11.43
C ARG A 98 5.76 6.49 -12.05
N ILE A 99 4.84 6.00 -12.85
CA ILE A 99 3.82 6.78 -13.53
C ILE A 99 2.44 6.48 -12.93
N PHE A 100 1.51 7.42 -13.12
CA PHE A 100 0.13 7.24 -12.67
C PHE A 100 -0.54 6.09 -13.42
N ASP A 101 -1.26 5.26 -12.68
CA ASP A 101 -1.98 4.10 -13.22
C ASP A 101 -3.47 4.26 -12.90
N GLU A 102 -4.27 4.60 -13.92
CA GLU A 102 -5.71 4.81 -13.78
C GLU A 102 -6.45 3.56 -13.29
N THR A 103 -5.99 2.37 -13.68
CA THR A 103 -6.58 1.11 -13.25
C THR A 103 -6.35 0.90 -11.77
N ARG A 104 -5.11 1.09 -11.29
CA ARG A 104 -4.80 1.06 -9.86
C ARG A 104 -5.53 2.16 -9.08
N TYR A 105 -5.62 3.37 -9.64
CA TYR A 105 -6.38 4.47 -9.04
C TYR A 105 -7.84 4.08 -8.80
N LYS A 106 -8.52 3.46 -9.77
CA LYS A 106 -9.91 3.01 -9.57
C LYS A 106 -10.03 2.03 -8.39
N TYR A 107 -9.06 1.14 -8.22
CA TYR A 107 -9.05 0.21 -7.09
C TYR A 107 -8.82 0.87 -5.73
N THR A 108 -8.30 2.10 -5.67
CA THR A 108 -8.06 2.77 -4.39
C THR A 108 -9.34 3.05 -3.60
N PHE A 109 -10.48 3.19 -4.26
CA PHE A 109 -11.78 3.39 -3.60
C PHE A 109 -12.25 2.10 -2.90
N MET A 110 -12.17 0.96 -3.59
CA MET A 110 -12.45 -0.35 -2.99
C MET A 110 -11.42 -0.67 -1.89
N LEU A 111 -10.13 -0.38 -2.13
CA LEU A 111 -9.07 -0.57 -1.14
C LEU A 111 -9.39 0.14 0.16
N LEU A 112 -9.93 1.36 0.11
CA LEU A 112 -10.32 2.08 1.31
C LEU A 112 -11.38 1.32 2.12
N ASP A 113 -12.42 0.81 1.46
CA ASP A 113 -13.47 0.01 2.11
C ASP A 113 -12.91 -1.27 2.77
N VAL A 114 -12.01 -1.96 2.05
CA VAL A 114 -11.35 -3.17 2.55
C VAL A 114 -10.54 -2.86 3.81
N ILE A 115 -9.81 -1.75 3.82
CA ILE A 115 -8.96 -1.36 4.95
C ILE A 115 -9.79 -0.87 6.14
N THR A 116 -10.87 -0.11 5.92
CA THR A 116 -11.75 0.31 7.01
C THR A 116 -12.46 -0.86 7.68
N ASN A 117 -12.70 -1.94 6.94
CA ASN A 117 -13.35 -3.15 7.44
C ASN A 117 -12.37 -4.30 7.74
N ILE A 118 -11.08 -4.01 7.88
CA ILE A 118 -10.03 -5.04 7.96
C ILE A 118 -10.22 -6.03 9.11
N SER A 119 -10.85 -5.60 10.22
CA SER A 119 -11.19 -6.45 11.36
C SER A 119 -12.09 -7.64 11.03
N TYR A 120 -12.85 -7.56 9.94
CA TYR A 120 -13.74 -8.63 9.50
C TYR A 120 -13.17 -9.41 8.30
N LYS A 121 -11.91 -9.16 7.95
CA LYS A 121 -11.25 -9.75 6.78
C LYS A 121 -10.17 -10.73 7.21
N ILE A 122 -10.18 -11.91 6.60
CA ILE A 122 -9.12 -12.91 6.80
C ILE A 122 -7.86 -12.46 6.05
N CYS A 123 -6.79 -12.23 6.78
CA CYS A 123 -5.48 -11.90 6.23
C CYS A 123 -4.51 -13.07 6.41
N ARG A 124 -3.52 -13.18 5.54
CA ARG A 124 -2.47 -14.20 5.59
C ARG A 124 -1.14 -13.56 5.89
N GLU A 125 -0.30 -14.25 6.65
CA GLU A 125 1.09 -13.83 6.79
C GLU A 125 1.81 -13.94 5.44
N SER A 126 2.62 -12.94 5.11
CA SER A 126 3.51 -12.99 3.96
C SER A 126 4.74 -13.83 4.28
N ARG A 127 5.34 -14.46 3.27
CA ARG A 127 6.69 -15.02 3.38
C ARG A 127 7.74 -13.97 3.74
N LEU A 128 7.48 -12.70 3.45
CA LEU A 128 8.30 -11.57 3.89
C LEU A 128 7.93 -11.21 5.33
N LYS A 129 8.88 -11.43 6.26
CA LYS A 129 8.68 -11.20 7.69
C LYS A 129 8.06 -9.83 7.99
N GLY A 130 7.00 -9.83 8.78
CA GLY A 130 6.30 -8.62 9.23
C GLY A 130 5.38 -8.00 8.17
N LYS A 131 5.11 -8.71 7.06
CA LYS A 131 4.10 -8.30 6.08
C LYS A 131 2.88 -9.21 6.13
N VAL A 132 1.74 -8.63 5.84
CA VAL A 132 0.43 -9.28 5.80
C VAL A 132 -0.12 -9.12 4.40
N ILE A 133 -0.75 -10.17 3.88
CA ILE A 133 -1.35 -10.22 2.55
C ILE A 133 -2.86 -10.42 2.71
N ARG A 134 -3.64 -9.61 2.00
CA ARG A 134 -5.07 -9.82 1.78
C ARG A 134 -5.31 -9.96 0.28
N LEU A 135 -6.16 -10.91 -0.09
CA LEU A 135 -6.53 -11.17 -1.49
C LEU A 135 -8.03 -10.89 -1.64
N GLU A 136 -8.36 -9.92 -2.49
CA GLU A 136 -9.71 -9.53 -2.89
C GLU A 136 -9.98 -9.90 -4.35
N GLU A 137 -11.24 -9.84 -4.78
CA GLU A 137 -11.67 -10.16 -6.16
C GLU A 137 -11.09 -11.48 -6.68
N LYS A 138 -11.20 -12.53 -5.87
CA LYS A 138 -10.70 -13.86 -6.25
C LYS A 138 -11.47 -14.40 -7.44
N ASP A 139 -10.74 -14.87 -8.44
CA ASP A 139 -11.31 -15.71 -9.47
C ASP A 139 -11.71 -17.06 -8.83
N ARG A 140 -12.96 -17.49 -9.06
CA ARG A 140 -13.45 -18.77 -8.53
C ARG A 140 -12.75 -19.96 -9.17
N SER A 141 -12.35 -19.84 -10.43
CA SER A 141 -11.65 -20.86 -11.21
C SER A 141 -10.15 -20.90 -10.93
N ASN A 142 -9.55 -19.77 -10.58
CA ASN A 142 -8.17 -19.69 -10.11
C ASN A 142 -8.07 -18.85 -8.82
N PRO A 143 -8.11 -19.50 -7.64
CA PRO A 143 -8.09 -18.82 -6.34
C PRO A 143 -6.80 -18.00 -6.04
N GLN A 144 -5.78 -18.09 -6.90
CA GLN A 144 -4.55 -17.29 -6.82
C GLN A 144 -4.62 -16.00 -7.66
N LYS A 145 -5.65 -15.85 -8.51
CA LYS A 145 -5.91 -14.61 -9.23
C LYS A 145 -6.76 -13.67 -8.39
N GLY A 146 -6.47 -12.38 -8.49
CA GLY A 146 -7.21 -11.32 -7.80
C GLY A 146 -6.32 -10.16 -7.40
N ILE A 147 -6.86 -9.29 -6.53
CA ILE A 147 -6.19 -8.09 -6.05
C ILE A 147 -5.43 -8.40 -4.76
N TYR A 148 -4.10 -8.35 -4.86
CA TYR A 148 -3.20 -8.52 -3.73
C TYR A 148 -2.96 -7.19 -3.04
N ILE A 149 -3.35 -7.12 -1.77
CA ILE A 149 -3.10 -6.01 -0.88
C ILE A 149 -2.00 -6.44 0.08
N ILE A 150 -0.86 -5.76 0.04
CA ILE A 150 0.28 -6.01 0.90
C ILE A 150 0.34 -4.92 1.95
N MET A 151 0.37 -5.34 3.21
CA MET A 151 0.34 -4.44 4.37
C MET A 151 1.48 -4.74 5.33
N LYS A 152 1.87 -3.74 6.10
CA LYS A 152 2.86 -3.87 7.17
C LYS A 152 2.42 -3.06 8.38
N LEU A 153 2.24 -3.74 9.52
CA LEU A 153 2.00 -3.08 10.80
C LEU A 153 3.35 -2.71 11.44
N LYS A 154 3.48 -1.47 11.91
CA LYS A 154 4.63 -1.00 12.68
C LYS A 154 4.17 -0.30 13.94
N ALA A 155 4.89 -0.51 15.04
CA ALA A 155 4.79 0.32 16.23
C ALA A 155 5.91 1.37 16.22
N LYS A 156 5.58 2.62 16.57
CA LYS A 156 6.54 3.70 16.79
C LYS A 156 5.95 4.66 17.82
N ASP A 157 6.71 4.95 18.88
CA ASP A 157 6.34 5.91 19.94
C ASP A 157 4.89 5.68 20.42
N GLU A 158 4.60 4.46 20.86
CA GLU A 158 3.27 3.99 21.32
C GLU A 158 2.14 4.02 20.28
N SER A 159 2.42 4.49 19.06
CA SER A 159 1.47 4.55 17.96
C SER A 159 1.60 3.36 17.01
N LEU A 160 0.47 2.86 16.53
CA LEU A 160 0.40 1.81 15.52
C LEU A 160 0.15 2.40 14.14
N PHE A 161 0.94 1.95 13.16
CA PHE A 161 0.86 2.37 11.77
C PHE A 161 0.64 1.16 10.87
N LEU A 162 -0.44 1.19 10.09
CA LEU A 162 -0.70 0.21 9.03
C LEU A 162 -0.28 0.80 7.69
N TYR A 163 0.87 0.38 7.19
CA TYR A 163 1.34 0.76 5.86
C TYR A 163 0.71 -0.18 4.84
N VAL A 164 -0.13 0.37 3.97
CA VAL A 164 -0.62 -0.34 2.77
C VAL A 164 0.41 -0.12 1.68
N GLU A 165 1.30 -1.09 1.51
CA GLU A 165 2.49 -0.96 0.66
C GLU A 165 2.14 -1.00 -0.82
N THR A 166 1.14 -1.81 -1.22
CA THR A 166 0.61 -1.86 -2.58
C THR A 166 -0.74 -2.57 -2.61
N ALA A 167 -1.56 -2.22 -3.60
CA ALA A 167 -2.73 -2.97 -4.02
C ALA A 167 -2.64 -3.13 -5.53
N HIS A 168 -2.51 -4.37 -6.02
CA HIS A 168 -2.47 -4.62 -7.45
C HIS A 168 -3.02 -6.00 -7.79
N TYR A 169 -3.63 -6.05 -8.96
CA TYR A 169 -4.13 -7.29 -9.53
C TYR A 169 -2.98 -8.20 -9.96
N ARG A 170 -3.12 -9.50 -9.70
CA ARG A 170 -2.20 -10.55 -10.14
C ARG A 170 -2.97 -11.63 -10.87
N ASN A 171 -2.34 -12.14 -11.93
CA ASN A 171 -2.89 -13.12 -12.86
C ASN A 171 -2.25 -14.51 -12.74
N ASN A 172 -1.43 -14.72 -11.71
CA ASN A 172 -0.57 -15.88 -11.53
C ASN A 172 -1.31 -17.22 -11.65
#